data_AF-A0A960M4H0-F1
#
_entry.id   AF-A0A960M4H0-F1
#
_cell.length_a   1.000
_cell.length_b   1.000
_cell.length_c   1.000
_cell.angle_alpha   90.00
_cell.angle_beta   90.00
_cell.angle_gamma   90.00
#
_symmetry.space_group_name_H-M   'P 1'
#
loop_
_entity.id
_entity.type
_entity.pdbx_description
1 polymer ?
#
loop_
_entity_poly.entity_id
_entity_poly.type
_entity_poly.pdbx_seq_one_letter_code
_entity_poly.pdbx_strand_id
1 'polypeptide(L)' 'MQEQPFHLQDLFKKEPKVTLTDQELADALGMSIECAIKCRKQDVEQGFIFADEASSTYYLSPIGFDRIQTLKLRHYS' A
#
# COMPACT_ATOMS: atom_id res chain seq x y z
N MET A 1 -22.77 -2.73 -1.18
CA MET A 1 -21.58 -2.25 -1.89
C MET A 1 -20.40 -3.02 -1.30
N GLN A 2 -19.67 -3.80 -2.09
CA GLN A 2 -18.49 -4.50 -1.58
C GLN A 2 -17.39 -3.46 -1.40
N GLU A 3 -17.09 -3.10 -0.16
CA GLU A 3 -15.91 -2.30 0.19
C GLU A 3 -14.69 -3.12 -0.22
N GLN A 4 -14.10 -2.80 -1.38
CA GLN A 4 -12.81 -3.39 -1.74
C GLN A 4 -11.78 -2.86 -0.75
N PRO A 5 -11.02 -3.73 -0.06
CA PRO A 5 -9.97 -3.27 0.83
C PRO A 5 -8.97 -2.45 0.02
N PHE A 6 -8.86 -1.16 0.34
CA PHE A 6 -7.87 -0.30 -0.28
C PHE A 6 -6.49 -0.77 0.19
N HIS A 7 -5.71 -1.31 -0.73
CA HIS A 7 -4.38 -1.85 -0.42
C HIS A 7 -3.34 -0.76 -0.63
N LEU A 8 -2.33 -0.66 0.25
CA LEU A 8 -1.27 0.34 0.16
C LEU A 8 -0.57 0.35 -1.21
N GLN A 9 -0.51 -0.84 -1.83
CA GLN A 9 -0.02 -1.10 -3.18
C GLN A 9 -0.69 -0.24 -4.28
N ASP A 10 -1.92 0.27 -4.07
CA ASP A 10 -2.61 1.17 -5.00
C ASP A 10 -1.91 2.54 -5.12
N LEU A 11 -1.30 3.01 -4.03
CA LEU A 11 -0.52 4.25 -4.02
C LEU A 11 0.72 4.13 -4.91
N PHE A 12 1.25 2.92 -5.06
CA PHE A 12 2.42 2.64 -5.89
C PHE A 12 2.10 2.39 -7.36
N LYS A 13 0.83 2.48 -7.78
CA LYS A 13 0.45 2.31 -9.20
C LYS A 13 1.01 3.42 -10.10
N LYS A 14 1.32 4.59 -9.54
CA LYS A 14 1.86 5.75 -10.26
C LYS A 14 3.37 5.92 -10.05
N GLU A 15 3.87 5.63 -8.85
CA GLU A 15 5.28 5.77 -8.50
C GLU A 15 5.75 4.60 -7.63
N PRO A 16 6.94 4.00 -7.89
CA PRO A 16 7.44 2.86 -7.11
C PRO A 16 7.91 3.25 -5.70
N LYS A 17 7.95 4.55 -5.41
CA LYS A 17 8.34 5.16 -4.15
C LYS A 17 7.30 6.20 -3.79
N VAL A 18 6.88 6.22 -2.54
CA VAL A 18 5.96 7.24 -2.03
C VAL A 18 6.45 7.71 -0.67
N THR A 19 6.57 9.02 -0.50
CA THR A 19 6.89 9.65 0.79
C THR A 19 5.63 10.32 1.31
N LEU A 20 5.07 9.80 2.40
CA LEU A 20 3.85 10.32 2.99
C LEU A 20 3.80 10.02 4.49
N THR A 21 3.25 10.95 5.26
CA THR A 21 3.04 10.77 6.69
C THR A 21 1.95 9.74 6.98
N ASP A 22 1.86 9.24 8.21
CA ASP A 22 0.78 8.32 8.63
C ASP A 22 -0.61 8.95 8.44
N GLN A 23 -0.70 10.28 8.57
CA GLN A 23 -1.93 11.03 8.32
C GLN A 23 -2.28 11.05 6.83
N GLU A 24 -1.32 11.38 5.96
CA GLU A 24 -1.53 11.37 4.50
C GLU A 24 -1.83 9.97 3.97
N LEU A 25 -1.25 8.94 4.59
CA LEU A 25 -1.58 7.55 4.31
C LEU A 25 -3.05 7.27 4.62
N ALA A 26 -3.49 7.66 5.81
CA ALA A 26 -4.87 7.47 6.25
C ALA A 26 -5.87 8.18 5.32
N ASP A 27 -5.57 9.42 4.96
CA ASP A 27 -6.35 10.22 4.00
C ASP A 27 -6.40 9.57 2.61
N ALA A 28 -5.25 9.11 2.09
CA ALA A 28 -5.18 8.48 0.78
C ALA A 28 -5.93 7.13 0.73
N LEU A 29 -5.97 6.43 1.86
CA LEU A 29 -6.69 5.18 2.04
C LEU A 29 -8.17 5.37 2.45
N GLY A 30 -8.59 6.60 2.76
CA GLY A 30 -9.93 6.91 3.24
C GLY A 30 -10.32 6.21 4.55
N MET A 31 -9.35 5.97 5.44
CA MET A 31 -9.55 5.22 6.68
C MET A 31 -8.88 5.90 7.87
N SER A 32 -9.16 5.42 9.09
CA SER A 32 -8.50 5.92 10.30
C SER A 32 -6.99 5.65 10.27
N ILE A 33 -6.20 6.55 10.89
CA ILE A 33 -4.74 6.44 11.01
C ILE A 33 -4.32 5.09 11.61
N GLU A 34 -5.01 4.63 12.65
CA GLU A 34 -4.71 3.33 13.28
C GLU A 34 -4.88 2.17 12.30
N CYS A 35 -5.91 2.19 11.46
CA CYS A 35 -6.12 1.19 10.42
C CYS A 35 -5.05 1.27 9.34
N ALA A 36 -4.70 2.48 8.90
CA ALA A 36 -3.65 2.70 7.91
C ALA A 36 -2.29 2.19 8.40
N ILE A 37 -1.92 2.48 9.65
CA ILE A 37 -0.68 1.97 10.29
C ILE A 37 -0.72 0.43 10.38
N LYS A 38 -1.87 -0.15 10.73
CA LYS A 38 -2.02 -1.60 10.82
C LYS A 38 -1.87 -2.26 9.45
N CYS A 39 -2.51 -1.72 8.41
CA CYS A 39 -2.36 -2.17 7.03
C CYS A 39 -0.91 -2.07 6.56
N ARG A 40 -0.23 -0.95 6.83
CA ARG A 40 1.20 -0.77 6.54
C ARG A 40 2.05 -1.86 7.16
N LYS A 41 1.90 -2.09 8.48
CA LYS A 41 2.67 -3.12 9.18
C LYS A 41 2.46 -4.49 8.56
N GLN A 42 1.21 -4.83 8.23
CA GLN A 42 0.89 -6.10 7.59
C GLN A 42 1.51 -6.24 6.19
N ASP A 43 1.58 -5.16 5.41
CA ASP A 43 2.20 -5.17 4.08
C ASP A 43 3.74 -5.22 4.15
N VAL A 44 4.34 -4.63 5.18
CA VAL A 44 5.78 -4.77 5.49
C VAL A 44 6.09 -6.20 5.93
N GLU A 45 5.31 -6.78 6.86
CA GLU A 45 5.51 -8.16 7.34
C GLU A 45 5.37 -9.19 6.20
N GLN A 46 4.42 -8.98 5.29
CA GLN A 46 4.26 -9.82 4.10
C GLN A 46 5.30 -9.55 3.01
N GLY A 47 6.15 -8.52 3.19
CA GLY A 47 7.22 -8.17 2.25
C GLY A 47 6.72 -7.53 0.96
N PHE A 48 5.52 -6.95 0.91
CA PHE A 48 5.01 -6.24 -0.27
C PHE A 48 5.58 -4.84 -0.41
N ILE A 49 5.90 -4.21 0.72
CA ILE A 49 6.51 -2.89 0.76
C ILE A 49 7.68 -2.89 1.73
N PHE A 50 8.63 -2.00 1.47
CA PHE A 50 9.65 -1.64 2.44
C PHE A 50 9.29 -0.26 3.00
N ALA A 51 9.29 -0.14 4.33
CA ALA A 51 9.07 1.13 5.01
C ALA A 51 10.38 1.62 5.61
N ASP A 52 10.75 2.85 5.27
CA ASP A 52 11.78 3.60 5.96
C ASP A 52 11.09 4.51 6.99
N GLU A 53 11.04 4.04 8.24
CA GLU A 53 10.33 4.74 9.33
C GLU A 53 11.01 6.08 9.70
N ALA A 54 12.29 6.26 9.37
CA ALA A 54 13.01 7.50 9.63
C ALA A 54 12.59 8.64 8.69
N SER A 55 12.24 8.33 7.45
CA SER A 55 11.90 9.32 6.42
C SER A 55 10.43 9.27 5.97
N SER A 56 9.58 8.48 6.66
CA SER A 56 8.18 8.24 6.26
C SER A 56 8.05 7.87 4.77
N THR A 57 9.04 7.14 4.27
CA THR A 57 9.15 6.78 2.86
C THR A 57 8.89 5.30 2.70
N TYR A 58 8.04 4.98 1.75
CA TYR A 58 7.66 3.61 1.44
C TYR A 58 8.10 3.28 0.02
N TYR A 59 8.53 2.03 -0.16
CA TYR A 59 8.98 1.49 -1.45
C TYR A 59 8.18 0.24 -1.76
N LEU A 60 7.77 0.11 -3.01
CA LEU A 60 7.15 -1.12 -3.49
C LEU A 60 8.23 -2.21 -3.63
N SER A 61 8.00 -3.38 -3.05
CA SER A 61 8.88 -4.52 -3.27
C SER A 61 8.55 -5.22 -4.61
N PRO A 62 9.48 -6.02 -5.16
CA PRO A 62 9.18 -6.86 -6.33
C PRO A 62 7.98 -7.80 -6.10
N ILE A 63 7.78 -8.28 -4.87
CA ILE A 63 6.66 -9.14 -4.47
C ILE A 63 5.35 -8.34 -4.50
N GLY A 64 5.36 -7.11 -3.98
CA GLY A 64 4.22 -6.21 -4.05
C GLY A 64 3.85 -5.86 -5.50
N PHE A 65 4.85 -5.64 -6.35
CA PHE A 65 4.65 -5.37 -7.78
C PHE A 65 3.97 -6.53 -8.52
N ASP A 66 4.46 -7.77 -8.32
CA ASP A 66 3.86 -8.97 -8.91
C ASP A 66 2.41 -9.17 -8.47
N ARG A 67 2.12 -8.89 -7.18
CA ARG A 67 0.75 -8.94 -6.63
C ARG A 67 -0.17 -7.89 -7.26
N ILE A 68 0.29 -6.65 -7.48
CA ILE A 68 -0.48 -5.63 -8.21
C ILE A 68 -0.77 -6.10 -9.64
N GLN A 69 0.21 -6.67 -10.34
CA GLN A 69 0.02 -7.17 -11.70
C GLN A 69 -0.99 -8.33 -11.75
N THR A 70 -0.89 -9.27 -10.81
CA THR A 70 -1.83 -10.40 -10.69
C THR A 70 -3.25 -9.94 -10.37
N LEU A 71 -3.42 -8.93 -9.52
CA LEU A 71 -4.73 -8.35 -9.21
C LEU A 71 -5.34 -7.60 -10.41
N LYS A 72 -4.52 -6.89 -11.21
CA LYS A 72 -4.98 -6.27 -12.46
C LYS A 72 -5.48 -7.32 -13.46
N LEU A 73 -4.81 -8.47 -13.55
CA LEU A 73 -5.20 -9.55 -14.48
C LEU A 73 -6.56 -10.17 -14.12
N ARG A 74 -6.89 -10.32 -12.83
CA ARG A 74 -8.18 -10.88 -12.39
C ARG A 74 -9.39 -9.99 -12.66
N HIS A 75 -9.18 -8.69 -12.91
CA HIS A 75 -10.27 -7.77 -13.28
C HIS A 75 -10.64 -7.83 -14.78
N TYR A 76 -9.87 -8.57 -15.59
CA TYR A 76 -10.07 -8.72 -17.03
C TYR A 76 -10.36 -10.18 -17.47
N SER A 77 -10.69 -11.07 -16.52
CA SER A 77 -11.05 -12.47 -16.78
C SER A 77 -12.51 -12.74 -16.49
#